data_AF-A0A816YVF9-F1
#
_entry.id   AF-A0A816YVF9-F1
#
_cell.length_a   1.000
_cell.length_b   1.000
_cell.length_c   1.000
_cell.angle_alpha   90.00
_cell.angle_beta   90.00
_cell.angle_gamma   90.00
#
_symmetry.space_group_name_H-M   'P 1'
#
loop_
_entity.id
_entity.type
_entity.pdbx_description
1 polymer ?
#
loop_
_entity_poly.entity_id
_entity_poly.type
_entity_poly.pdbx_seq_one_letter_code
_entity_poly.pdbx_strand_id
1 'polypeptide(L)'
;MRKQQRHILLFLDNAPVHPPDVQLENIKLKFFSPNTTAKIQPMDQGVIRALKVYYRRHLVKLIITGAGVAVTADDINITALDVVYWIRGASEAVSETTIRNTFKSAGIEKLSVIDGIDAVQEISITDEIISTEDKPIEELDRVLRHLTIGGKPMSGYDIMWRDAGEKF
;
A
#
# COMPACT_ATOMS: atom_id res chain seq x y z
N MET A 1 16.51 3.30 -18.67
CA MET A 1 17.18 2.08 -18.15
C MET A 1 18.40 1.71 -19.00
N ARG A 2 18.27 1.11 -20.20
CA ARG A 2 19.42 0.77 -21.07
C ARG A 2 20.32 1.95 -21.46
N LYS A 3 19.73 3.04 -21.97
CA LYS A 3 20.48 4.26 -22.32
C LYS A 3 21.21 4.92 -21.14
N GLN A 4 20.74 4.65 -19.91
CA GLN A 4 21.31 5.19 -18.67
C GLN A 4 22.18 4.16 -17.92
N GLN A 5 22.40 2.96 -18.48
CA GLN A 5 23.12 1.84 -17.83
C GLN A 5 22.61 1.52 -16.40
N ARG A 6 21.30 1.71 -16.18
CA ARG A 6 20.67 1.42 -14.88
C ARG A 6 20.14 -0.02 -14.89
N HIS A 7 20.64 -0.82 -13.95
CA HIS A 7 20.14 -2.15 -13.65
C HIS A 7 19.08 -2.09 -12.56
N ILE A 8 18.00 -2.86 -12.74
CA ILE A 8 16.88 -2.95 -11.79
C ILE A 8 16.72 -4.39 -11.35
N LEU A 9 16.45 -4.59 -10.06
CA LEU A 9 15.90 -5.83 -9.54
C LEU A 9 14.40 -5.63 -9.32
N LEU A 10 13.56 -6.43 -9.99
CA LEU A 10 12.11 -6.40 -9.85
C LEU A 10 11.66 -7.65 -9.10
N PHE A 11 11.02 -7.43 -7.94
CA PHE A 11 10.43 -8.50 -7.15
C PHE A 11 8.98 -8.77 -7.61
N LEU A 12 8.62 -10.04 -7.76
CA LEU A 12 7.29 -10.49 -8.19
C LEU A 12 6.77 -11.59 -7.26
N ASP A 13 5.45 -11.67 -7.12
CA ASP A 13 4.80 -12.82 -6.51
C ASP A 13 4.79 -14.01 -7.49
N ASN A 14 4.26 -15.15 -7.05
CA ASN A 14 4.19 -16.36 -7.88
C ASN A 14 2.86 -16.45 -8.67
N ALA A 15 2.23 -15.33 -9.01
CA ALA A 15 0.98 -15.37 -9.77
C ALA A 15 1.19 -16.03 -11.15
N PRO A 16 0.28 -16.92 -11.61
CA PRO A 16 0.43 -17.64 -12.89
C PRO A 16 0.55 -16.73 -14.13
N VAL A 17 0.12 -15.47 -14.01
CA VAL A 17 0.22 -14.46 -15.08
C VAL A 17 1.64 -13.93 -15.29
N HIS A 18 2.56 -14.16 -14.35
CA HIS A 18 3.94 -13.72 -14.46
C HIS A 18 4.79 -14.75 -15.23
N PRO A 19 5.36 -14.39 -16.38
CA PRO A 19 6.17 -15.32 -17.16
C PRO A 19 7.51 -15.57 -16.45
N PRO A 20 7.83 -16.82 -16.05
CA PRO A 20 9.07 -17.13 -15.32
C PRO A 20 10.32 -16.99 -16.20
N ASP A 21 10.18 -17.19 -17.51
CA ASP A 21 11.31 -17.32 -18.45
C ASP A 21 11.56 -16.07 -19.30
N VAL A 22 10.96 -14.93 -18.95
CA VAL A 22 11.19 -13.68 -19.70
C VAL A 22 12.60 -13.14 -19.40
N GLN A 23 13.38 -12.92 -20.44
CA GLN A 23 14.70 -12.32 -20.34
C GLN A 23 14.65 -10.83 -20.70
N LEU A 24 15.16 -10.00 -19.79
CA LEU A 24 15.20 -8.54 -19.95
C LEU A 24 16.65 -8.05 -19.76
N GLU A 25 17.14 -7.19 -20.66
CA GLU A 25 18.56 -6.82 -20.72
C GLU A 25 19.09 -6.05 -19.48
N ASN A 26 18.23 -5.26 -18.82
CA ASN A 26 18.62 -4.43 -17.66
C ASN A 26 17.70 -4.61 -16.45
N ILE A 27 16.82 -5.61 -16.48
CA ILE A 27 15.89 -5.90 -15.40
C ILE A 27 16.06 -7.36 -15.03
N LYS A 28 16.45 -7.62 -13.78
CA LYS A 28 16.47 -8.97 -13.22
C LYS A 28 15.16 -9.19 -12.49
N LEU A 29 14.42 -10.24 -12.87
CA LEU A 29 13.24 -10.66 -12.12
C LEU A 29 13.64 -11.56 -10.96
N LYS A 30 13.02 -11.36 -9.80
CA LYS A 30 13.17 -12.23 -8.64
C LYS A 30 11.80 -12.54 -8.05
N PHE A 31 11.43 -13.81 -8.12
CA PHE A 31 10.21 -14.31 -7.50
C PHE A 31 10.42 -14.51 -6.00
N PHE A 32 9.42 -14.17 -5.20
CA PHE A 32 9.36 -14.57 -3.80
C PHE A 32 9.18 -16.09 -3.67
N SER A 33 9.48 -16.67 -2.51
CA SER A 33 9.20 -18.09 -2.30
C SER A 33 7.69 -18.38 -2.41
N PRO A 34 7.28 -19.57 -2.85
CA PRO A 34 5.87 -19.97 -2.81
C PRO A 34 5.31 -19.86 -1.38
N ASN A 35 4.03 -19.51 -1.22
CA ASN A 35 3.36 -19.33 0.07
C ASN A 35 4.03 -18.32 1.01
N THR A 36 4.78 -17.40 0.43
CA THR A 36 5.28 -16.26 1.17
C THR A 36 4.10 -15.45 1.69
N THR A 37 3.91 -15.44 3.02
CA THR A 37 2.92 -14.56 3.66
C THR A 37 3.18 -13.12 3.26
N ALA A 38 2.12 -12.29 3.18
CA ALA A 38 2.17 -10.83 2.96
C ALA A 38 3.27 -10.09 3.75
N LYS A 39 3.76 -10.70 4.85
CA LYS A 39 4.85 -10.23 5.70
C LYS A 39 6.20 -9.99 5.04
N ILE A 40 6.52 -10.42 3.82
CA ILE A 40 7.80 -10.03 3.18
C ILE A 40 7.62 -9.40 1.81
N GLN A 41 6.37 -9.21 1.37
CA GLN A 41 6.07 -8.53 0.12
C GLN A 41 5.86 -7.04 0.44
N PRO A 42 6.74 -6.13 -0.03
CA PRO A 42 6.61 -4.71 0.29
C PRO A 42 5.26 -4.12 -0.14
N MET A 43 4.70 -4.60 -1.26
CA MET A 43 3.41 -4.11 -1.70
C MET A 43 2.30 -4.41 -0.69
N ASP A 44 2.28 -5.62 -0.15
CA ASP A 44 1.26 -6.06 0.83
C ASP A 44 1.52 -5.51 2.24
N GLN A 45 2.77 -5.31 2.63
CA GLN A 45 3.12 -4.81 3.96
C GLN A 45 2.64 -3.38 4.23
N GLY A 46 2.68 -2.49 3.22
CA GLY A 46 2.48 -1.05 3.50
C GLY A 46 2.02 -0.22 2.32
N VAL A 47 2.49 -0.48 1.10
CA VAL A 47 2.17 0.37 -0.06
C VAL A 47 0.69 0.25 -0.44
N ILE A 48 0.17 -0.97 -0.59
CA ILE A 48 -1.26 -1.20 -0.89
C ILE A 48 -2.12 -0.69 0.26
N ARG A 49 -1.69 -0.88 1.51
CA ARG A 49 -2.39 -0.37 2.69
C ARG A 49 -2.52 1.15 2.63
N ALA A 50 -1.43 1.88 2.41
CA ALA A 50 -1.43 3.33 2.30
C ALA A 50 -2.31 3.81 1.12
N LEU A 51 -2.18 3.18 -0.05
CA LEU A 51 -3.00 3.47 -1.22
C LEU A 51 -4.50 3.34 -0.93
N LYS A 52 -4.90 2.22 -0.29
CA LYS A 52 -6.30 1.98 0.10
C LYS A 52 -6.84 3.06 1.03
N VAL A 53 -6.02 3.59 1.95
CA VAL A 53 -6.44 4.69 2.83
C VAL A 53 -6.73 5.95 2.03
N TYR A 54 -5.79 6.40 1.19
CA TYR A 54 -5.97 7.63 0.42
C TYR A 54 -7.12 7.52 -0.56
N TYR A 55 -7.27 6.36 -1.22
CA TYR A 55 -8.43 6.06 -2.07
C TYR A 55 -9.74 6.17 -1.30
N ARG A 56 -9.86 5.50 -0.13
CA ARG A 56 -11.07 5.53 0.71
C ARG A 56 -11.37 6.94 1.22
N ARG A 57 -10.36 7.78 1.44
CA ARG A 57 -10.55 9.18 1.79
C ARG A 57 -11.29 9.95 0.70
N HIS A 58 -11.01 9.69 -0.58
CA HIS A 58 -11.75 10.30 -1.70
C HIS A 58 -13.20 9.84 -1.73
N LEU A 59 -13.43 8.53 -1.59
CA LEU A 59 -14.77 7.95 -1.53
C LEU A 59 -15.61 8.56 -0.39
N VAL A 60 -15.08 8.60 0.82
CA VAL A 60 -15.77 9.15 1.99
C VAL A 60 -16.09 10.64 1.79
N LYS A 61 -15.15 11.42 1.25
CA LYS A 61 -15.39 12.84 0.94
C LYS A 61 -16.54 13.01 -0.03
N LEU A 62 -16.58 12.22 -1.12
CA LEU A 62 -17.69 12.26 -2.07
C LEU A 62 -19.02 11.94 -1.39
N ILE A 63 -19.08 10.88 -0.59
CA ILE A 63 -20.31 10.49 0.12
C ILE A 63 -20.79 11.60 1.05
N ILE A 64 -19.89 12.22 1.83
CA ILE A 64 -20.24 13.32 2.73
C ILE A 64 -20.78 14.52 1.94
N THR A 65 -20.09 14.92 0.87
CA THR A 65 -20.50 16.06 0.05
C THR A 65 -21.82 15.78 -0.68
N GLY A 66 -21.99 14.56 -1.21
CA GLY A 66 -23.20 14.11 -1.87
C GLY A 66 -24.39 14.05 -0.92
N ALA A 67 -24.21 13.53 0.30
CA ALA A 67 -25.27 13.44 1.31
C ALA A 67 -25.83 14.80 1.75
N GLY A 68 -25.08 15.90 1.55
CA GLY A 68 -25.58 17.25 1.83
C GLY A 68 -26.58 17.78 0.79
N VAL A 69 -26.67 17.15 -0.38
CA VAL A 69 -27.45 17.64 -1.54
C VAL A 69 -28.39 16.57 -2.11
N ALA A 70 -28.03 15.29 -1.98
CA ALA A 70 -28.77 14.14 -2.48
C ALA A 70 -30.09 13.94 -1.72
N VAL A 71 -31.12 13.49 -2.44
CA VAL A 71 -32.43 13.12 -1.85
C VAL A 71 -32.41 11.64 -1.45
N THR A 72 -31.72 10.82 -2.24
CA THR A 72 -31.56 9.37 -2.04
C THR A 72 -30.10 8.97 -2.23
N ALA A 73 -29.73 7.78 -1.73
CA ALA A 73 -28.38 7.25 -1.95
C ALA A 73 -28.05 7.05 -3.44
N ASP A 74 -29.06 6.78 -4.26
CA ASP A 74 -28.92 6.56 -5.71
C ASP A 74 -28.51 7.84 -6.47
N ASP A 75 -28.71 9.02 -5.87
CA ASP A 75 -28.25 10.28 -6.44
C ASP A 75 -26.72 10.46 -6.35
N ILE A 76 -26.04 9.66 -5.50
CA ILE A 76 -24.59 9.66 -5.36
C ILE A 76 -24.00 8.66 -6.35
N ASN A 77 -23.77 9.10 -7.59
CA ASN A 77 -23.17 8.27 -8.62
C ASN A 77 -21.64 8.32 -8.59
N ILE A 78 -21.00 7.16 -8.70
CA ILE A 78 -19.54 7.01 -8.80
C ILE A 78 -19.21 6.40 -10.14
N THR A 79 -18.46 7.12 -10.98
CA THR A 79 -18.04 6.62 -12.28
C THR A 79 -16.68 5.94 -12.21
N ALA A 80 -16.37 5.11 -13.21
CA ALA A 80 -15.03 4.56 -13.35
C ALA A 80 -13.95 5.65 -13.51
N LEU A 81 -14.29 6.79 -14.12
CA LEU A 81 -13.38 7.92 -14.28
C LEU A 81 -13.03 8.55 -12.92
N ASP A 82 -14.00 8.68 -12.02
CA ASP A 82 -13.75 9.15 -10.65
C ASP A 82 -12.76 8.23 -9.94
N VAL A 83 -12.98 6.92 -10.04
CA VAL A 83 -12.10 5.90 -9.44
C VAL A 83 -10.67 6.01 -10.00
N VAL A 84 -10.50 6.20 -11.31
CA VAL A 84 -9.18 6.39 -11.94
C VAL A 84 -8.47 7.62 -11.36
N TYR A 85 -9.17 8.75 -11.24
CA TYR A 85 -8.59 9.95 -10.63
C TYR A 85 -8.27 9.76 -9.15
N TRP A 86 -9.09 9.02 -8.41
CA TRP A 86 -8.82 8.72 -7.00
C TRP A 86 -7.63 7.80 -6.82
N ILE A 87 -7.46 6.78 -7.66
CA ILE A 87 -6.28 5.89 -7.63
C ILE A 87 -5.02 6.69 -7.95
N ARG A 88 -5.08 7.58 -8.96
CA ARG A 88 -3.96 8.47 -9.28
C ARG A 88 -3.60 9.36 -8.10
N GLY A 89 -4.58 10.09 -7.55
CA GLY A 89 -4.35 10.98 -6.40
C GLY A 89 -3.87 10.22 -5.17
N ALA A 90 -4.40 9.02 -4.93
CA ALA A 90 -3.94 8.14 -3.86
C ALA A 90 -2.49 7.69 -4.07
N SER A 91 -2.12 7.31 -5.29
CA SER A 91 -0.75 6.90 -5.62
C SER A 91 0.25 8.04 -5.49
N GLU A 92 -0.13 9.27 -5.86
CA GLU A 92 0.69 10.47 -5.70
C GLU A 92 0.81 10.88 -4.22
N ALA A 93 -0.17 10.53 -3.38
CA ALA A 93 -0.18 10.81 -1.94
C ALA A 93 0.64 9.80 -1.11
N VAL A 94 0.96 8.61 -1.64
CA VAL A 94 1.87 7.68 -0.96
C VAL A 94 3.29 8.27 -0.99
N SER A 95 3.81 8.62 0.18
CA SER A 95 5.11 9.27 0.30
C SER A 95 6.28 8.34 -0.02
N GLU A 96 7.39 8.93 -0.43
CA GLU A 96 8.64 8.20 -0.63
C GLU A 96 9.14 7.54 0.67
N THR A 97 8.94 8.20 1.81
CA THR A 97 9.28 7.67 3.14
C THR A 97 8.46 6.41 3.45
N THR A 98 7.16 6.41 3.18
CA THR A 98 6.29 5.23 3.33
C THR A 98 6.78 4.08 2.46
N ILE A 99 7.08 4.34 1.18
CA ILE A 99 7.61 3.32 0.27
C ILE A 99 8.93 2.77 0.82
N ARG A 100 9.88 3.64 1.18
CA ARG A 100 11.20 3.24 1.68
C ARG A 100 11.10 2.40 2.96
N ASN A 101 10.28 2.83 3.92
CA ASN A 101 10.07 2.10 5.16
C ASN A 101 9.45 0.74 4.91
N THR A 102 8.51 0.64 3.98
CA THR A 102 7.88 -0.64 3.64
C THR A 102 8.87 -1.61 3.02
N PHE A 103 9.74 -1.16 2.12
CA PHE A 103 10.81 -2.01 1.57
C PHE A 103 11.81 -2.42 2.66
N LYS A 104 12.15 -1.52 3.59
CA LYS A 104 13.01 -1.83 4.73
C LYS A 104 12.39 -2.88 5.65
N SER A 105 11.10 -2.75 5.99
CA SER A 105 10.36 -3.71 6.81
C SER A 105 10.21 -5.08 6.14
N ALA A 106 10.30 -5.14 4.81
CA ALA A 106 10.35 -6.39 4.05
C ALA A 106 11.77 -7.00 3.98
N GLY A 107 12.75 -6.40 4.65
CA GLY A 107 14.16 -6.81 4.61
C GLY A 107 14.90 -6.42 3.33
N ILE A 108 14.29 -5.57 2.48
CA ILE A 108 14.91 -5.07 1.25
C ILE A 108 15.49 -3.70 1.56
N GLU A 109 16.61 -3.71 2.25
CA GLU A 109 17.39 -2.51 2.51
C GLU A 109 18.75 -2.55 1.81
N LYS A 110 19.32 -1.36 1.61
CA LYS A 110 20.65 -1.25 1.03
C LYS A 110 21.64 -1.77 2.06
N LEU A 111 22.14 -3.00 1.86
CA LEU A 111 23.33 -3.47 2.57
C LEU A 111 24.47 -2.51 2.23
N SER A 112 24.92 -1.71 3.20
CA SER A 112 26.26 -1.15 3.13
C SER A 112 27.19 -2.34 3.24
N VAL A 113 27.85 -2.71 2.14
CA VAL A 113 28.96 -3.65 2.19
C VAL A 113 29.98 -3.03 3.14
N ILE A 114 30.06 -3.57 4.35
CA ILE A 114 31.21 -3.36 5.22
C ILE A 114 32.27 -4.26 4.58
N ASP A 115 33.32 -3.66 4.04
CA ASP A 115 34.41 -4.41 3.41
C ASP A 115 34.96 -5.43 4.41
N GLY A 116 34.68 -6.71 4.14
CA GLY A 116 35.17 -7.86 4.88
C GLY A 116 34.53 -8.03 6.26
N ILE A 117 33.54 -8.91 6.35
CA ILE A 117 33.40 -9.96 7.38
C ILE A 117 32.19 -10.82 6.98
N ASP A 118 32.40 -12.13 6.90
CA ASP A 118 31.36 -13.14 6.90
C ASP A 118 30.51 -12.99 8.17
N ALA A 119 29.33 -12.40 8.05
CA ALA A 119 28.34 -12.43 9.12
C ALA A 119 26.93 -12.46 8.52
N VAL A 120 26.33 -13.66 8.53
CA VAL A 120 24.88 -13.82 8.48
C VAL A 120 24.36 -13.23 9.78
N GLN A 121 23.88 -12.00 9.75
CA GLN A 121 23.23 -11.38 10.90
C GLN A 121 21.73 -11.65 10.79
N GLU A 122 21.25 -12.50 11.69
CA GLU A 122 19.84 -12.82 11.90
C GLU A 122 19.10 -11.52 12.23
N ILE A 123 18.24 -11.05 11.32
CA ILE A 123 17.53 -9.77 11.48
C ILE A 123 16.39 -9.98 12.49
N SER A 124 16.61 -9.47 13.71
CA SER A 124 15.56 -9.29 14.72
C SER A 124 14.59 -8.21 14.26
N ILE A 125 13.36 -8.60 13.95
CA ILE A 125 12.26 -7.69 13.62
C ILE A 125 11.81 -7.04 14.94
N THR A 126 12.19 -5.77 15.17
CA THR A 126 11.58 -4.97 16.23
C THR A 126 10.49 -4.07 15.66
N ASP A 127 9.32 -4.09 16.30
CA ASP A 127 8.07 -3.41 15.91
C ASP A 127 8.13 -1.86 15.92
N GLU A 128 9.31 -1.25 16.06
CA GLU A 128 9.47 0.18 16.38
C GLU A 128 9.72 1.11 15.19
N ILE A 129 9.77 0.63 13.94
CA ILE A 129 10.05 1.48 12.77
C ILE A 129 8.76 1.82 11.98
N ILE A 130 7.69 2.19 12.67
CA ILE A 130 6.58 2.93 12.04
C ILE A 130 6.88 4.42 12.24
N SER A 131 7.59 5.03 11.28
CA SER A 131 7.95 6.45 11.37
C SER A 131 6.70 7.32 11.49
N THR A 132 6.75 8.24 12.44
CA THR A 132 5.65 9.05 12.98
C THR A 132 5.09 10.16 12.06
N GLU A 133 5.46 10.22 10.77
CA GLU A 133 5.11 11.36 9.91
C GLU A 133 3.98 11.10 8.90
N ASP A 134 3.77 9.85 8.47
CA ASP A 134 2.62 9.48 7.63
C ASP A 134 1.62 8.69 8.46
N LYS A 135 0.60 9.40 8.97
CA LYS A 135 -0.52 8.79 9.70
C LYS A 135 -1.82 8.88 8.90
N PRO A 136 -1.88 8.29 7.70
CA PRO A 136 -3.04 8.41 6.82
C PRO A 136 -4.31 7.84 7.46
N ILE A 137 -4.17 6.88 8.39
CA ILE A 137 -5.30 6.33 9.16
C ILE A 137 -5.84 7.34 10.17
N GLU A 138 -4.99 8.07 10.90
CA GLU A 138 -5.46 9.10 11.85
C GLU A 138 -6.20 10.23 11.11
N GLU A 139 -5.73 10.60 9.91
CA GLU A 139 -6.44 11.55 9.07
C GLU A 139 -7.80 11.02 8.60
N LEU A 140 -7.87 9.74 8.20
CA LEU A 140 -9.13 9.11 7.83
C LEU A 140 -10.09 9.05 9.02
N ASP A 141 -9.59 8.68 10.20
CA ASP A 141 -10.33 8.73 11.46
C ASP A 141 -10.88 10.13 11.72
N ARG A 142 -10.08 11.19 11.51
CA ARG A 142 -10.52 12.60 11.67
C ARG A 142 -11.73 12.91 10.79
N VAL A 143 -11.72 12.46 9.53
CA VAL A 143 -12.85 12.66 8.60
C VAL A 143 -14.08 11.85 9.06
N LEU A 144 -13.87 10.62 9.52
CA LEU A 144 -14.94 9.68 9.86
C LEU A 144 -15.58 9.91 11.23
N ARG A 145 -14.94 10.62 12.17
CA ARG A 145 -15.49 10.93 13.51
C ARG A 145 -16.88 11.57 13.49
N HIS A 146 -17.23 12.27 12.41
CA HIS A 146 -18.51 12.95 12.26
C HIS A 146 -19.58 12.07 11.58
N LEU A 147 -19.19 10.93 11.02
CA LEU A 147 -20.09 9.95 10.41
C LEU A 147 -20.42 8.85 11.42
N THR A 148 -21.69 8.76 11.79
CA THR A 148 -22.21 7.67 12.63
C THR A 148 -23.13 6.76 11.82
N ILE A 149 -23.00 5.45 11.98
CA ILE A 149 -23.94 4.46 11.45
C ILE A 149 -24.48 3.68 12.64
N GLY A 150 -25.80 3.72 12.86
CA GLY A 150 -26.42 3.08 14.03
C GLY A 150 -26.00 3.67 15.37
N GLY A 151 -25.60 4.95 15.42
CA GLY A 151 -25.19 5.65 16.63
C GLY A 151 -23.74 5.44 17.07
N LYS A 152 -22.98 4.58 16.38
CA LYS A 152 -21.53 4.39 16.63
C LYS A 152 -20.70 5.21 15.61
N PRO A 153 -19.69 5.98 16.05
CA PRO A 153 -18.74 6.63 15.14
C PRO A 153 -17.98 5.58 14.33
N MET A 154 -17.84 5.81 13.03
CA MET A 154 -16.98 4.97 12.20
C MET A 154 -15.51 5.30 12.43
N SER A 155 -14.66 4.27 12.49
CA SER A 155 -13.21 4.42 12.40
C SER A 155 -12.69 4.06 11.00
N GLY A 156 -11.54 4.61 10.65
CA GLY A 156 -10.77 4.21 9.49
C GLY A 156 -10.48 2.71 9.50
N TYR A 157 -10.28 2.10 10.67
CA TYR A 157 -10.15 0.65 10.83
C TYR A 157 -11.41 -0.13 10.39
N ASP A 158 -12.60 0.33 10.76
CA ASP A 158 -13.87 -0.32 10.37
C ASP A 158 -14.05 -0.32 8.85
N ILE A 159 -13.61 0.75 8.19
CA ILE A 159 -13.62 0.83 6.73
C ILE A 159 -12.45 0.04 6.13
N MET A 160 -11.30 0.01 6.80
CA MET A 160 -10.09 -0.62 6.28
C MET A 160 -10.19 -2.14 6.18
N TRP A 161 -10.77 -2.80 7.20
CA TRP A 161 -10.61 -4.24 7.44
C TRP A 161 -11.89 -5.06 7.26
N ARG A 162 -12.99 -4.45 6.83
CA ARG A 162 -14.27 -5.16 6.63
C ARG A 162 -14.22 -6.26 5.57
N ASP A 163 -13.28 -6.17 4.62
CA ASP A 163 -13.08 -7.15 3.53
C ASP A 163 -11.91 -8.13 3.79
N ALA A 164 -11.18 -7.99 4.90
CA ALA A 164 -9.99 -8.82 5.19
C ALA A 164 -10.34 -10.20 5.78
N GLY A 165 -11.62 -10.57 5.79
CA GLY A 165 -12.10 -11.89 6.22
C GLY A 165 -11.89 -13.00 5.19
N GLU A 166 -11.54 -12.67 3.94
CA GLU A 166 -11.15 -13.66 2.95
C GLU A 166 -9.64 -13.88 3.02
N LYS A 167 -9.30 -15.02 3.62
CA LYS A 167 -7.95 -15.57 3.71
C LYS A 167 -7.32 -15.61 2.31
N PHE A 168 -6.19 -14.93 2.15
CA PHE A 168 -5.18 -15.30 1.15
C PHE A 168 -4.27 -16.37 1.75
#